data_AF-A0A7C4D5S1-F1
#
_entry.id   AF-A0A7C4D5S1-F1
#
_cell.length_a   1.000
_cell.length_b   1.000
_cell.length_c   1.000
_cell.angle_alpha   90.00
_cell.angle_beta   90.00
_cell.angle_gamma   90.00
#
_symmetry.space_group_name_H-M   'P 1'
#
loop_
_entity.id
_entity.type
_entity.pdbx_description
1 polymer ?
#
loop_
_entity_poly.entity_id
_entity_poly.type
_entity_poly.pdbx_seq_one_letter_code
_entity_poly.pdbx_strand_id
1 'polypeptide(L)'
;MSFLVKGGITQLILFFIIVIPFAYYLYLMRKGKKLPEMRDFPPLKALDDGIDRCLEMGRPFLYVMGMMATVRGEFAGGVIAVLSLLRVLARRCFEKNVRVIVVPGGAADETVPMLDTLLKESALEIGKPE
;
A
#
# COMPACT_ATOMS: atom_id res chain seq x y z
N MET A 1 -17.95 -37.14 -1.72
CA MET A 1 -17.51 -36.48 -2.97
C MET A 1 -18.73 -36.02 -3.78
N SER A 2 -19.25 -34.82 -3.52
CA SER A 2 -20.33 -34.23 -4.33
C SER A 2 -20.36 -32.70 -4.16
N PHE A 3 -19.25 -32.04 -4.51
CA PHE A 3 -19.18 -30.57 -4.53
C PHE A 3 -19.46 -29.98 -5.93
N LEU A 4 -19.78 -30.81 -6.93
CA LEU A 4 -19.90 -30.41 -8.34
C LEU A 4 -21.31 -30.51 -8.94
N VAL A 5 -22.34 -30.86 -8.18
CA VAL A 5 -23.59 -31.33 -8.82
C VAL A 5 -24.67 -30.25 -8.97
N LYS A 6 -24.61 -29.11 -8.28
CA LYS A 6 -25.52 -27.96 -8.53
C LYS A 6 -24.81 -26.62 -8.33
N GLY A 7 -24.09 -26.17 -9.37
CA GLY A 7 -23.39 -24.87 -9.42
C GLY A 7 -21.89 -24.95 -9.72
N GLY A 8 -21.30 -26.14 -9.64
CA GLY A 8 -19.85 -26.33 -9.81
C GLY A 8 -19.32 -26.00 -11.20
N ILE A 9 -20.06 -26.30 -12.27
CA ILE A 9 -19.64 -25.97 -13.65
C ILE A 9 -19.58 -24.45 -13.84
N THR A 10 -20.60 -23.71 -13.39
CA THR A 10 -20.62 -22.24 -13.46
C THR A 10 -19.49 -21.62 -12.64
N GLN A 11 -19.21 -22.15 -11.44
CA GLN A 11 -18.10 -21.71 -10.59
C GLN A 11 -16.73 -21.99 -11.24
N LEU A 12 -16.55 -23.15 -11.87
CA LEU A 12 -15.33 -23.48 -12.60
C LEU A 12 -15.12 -22.56 -13.81
N ILE A 13 -16.18 -22.27 -14.56
CA ILE A 13 -16.11 -21.34 -15.69
C ILE A 13 -15.72 -19.94 -15.20
N LEU A 14 -16.36 -19.42 -14.14
CA LEU A 14 -16.01 -18.13 -13.54
C LEU A 14 -14.56 -18.11 -13.02
N PHE A 15 -14.11 -19.20 -12.40
CA PHE A 15 -12.73 -19.34 -11.93
C PHE A 15 -11.74 -19.19 -13.09
N PHE A 16 -11.94 -19.89 -14.20
CA PHE A 16 -11.04 -19.78 -15.36
C PHE A 16 -11.13 -18.40 -16.03
N ILE A 17 -12.31 -17.79 -16.08
CA ILE A 17 -12.49 -16.43 -16.61
C ILE A 17 -11.69 -15.39 -15.81
N ILE A 18 -11.51 -15.57 -14.51
CA ILE A 18 -10.70 -14.65 -13.68
C ILE A 18 -9.21 -15.02 -13.72
N VAL A 19 -8.88 -16.31 -13.57
CA VAL A 19 -7.50 -16.77 -13.41
C VAL A 19 -6.70 -16.71 -14.71
N ILE A 20 -7.31 -17.04 -15.86
CA ILE A 20 -6.59 -17.07 -17.15
C ILE A 20 -6.10 -15.66 -17.55
N PRO A 21 -6.95 -14.60 -17.56
CA PRO A 21 -6.48 -13.26 -17.85
C PRO A 21 -5.47 -12.76 -16.83
N PHE A 22 -5.67 -13.03 -15.54
CA PHE A 22 -4.74 -12.65 -14.49
C PHE A 22 -3.36 -13.27 -14.69
N ALA A 23 -3.28 -14.58 -14.93
CA ALA A 23 -2.05 -15.30 -15.22
C ALA A 23 -1.38 -14.81 -16.52
N TYR A 24 -2.18 -14.50 -17.55
CA TYR A 24 -1.70 -13.95 -18.81
C TYR A 24 -1.03 -12.58 -18.63
N TYR A 25 -1.68 -11.64 -17.92
CA TYR A 25 -1.08 -10.33 -17.66
C TYR A 25 0.14 -10.42 -16.75
N LEU A 26 0.13 -11.27 -15.72
CA LEU A 26 1.33 -11.53 -14.91
C LEU A 26 2.50 -12.06 -15.75
N TYR A 27 2.23 -12.94 -16.71
CA TYR A 27 3.25 -13.42 -17.64
C TYR A 27 3.80 -12.30 -18.53
N LEU A 28 2.94 -11.43 -19.07
CA LEU A 28 3.35 -10.26 -19.83
C LEU A 28 4.21 -9.30 -19.00
N MET A 29 3.83 -9.03 -17.75
CA MET A 29 4.59 -8.22 -16.80
C MET A 29 6.00 -8.78 -16.59
N ARG A 30 6.11 -10.09 -16.31
CA ARG A 30 7.41 -10.77 -16.09
C ARG A 30 8.31 -10.75 -17.33
N LYS A 31 7.72 -10.69 -18.53
CA LYS A 31 8.46 -10.56 -19.79
C LYS A 31 8.75 -9.11 -20.20
N GLY A 32 8.42 -8.13 -19.36
CA GLY A 32 8.62 -6.71 -19.65
C GLY A 32 7.82 -6.22 -20.86
N LYS A 33 6.73 -6.92 -21.23
CA LYS A 33 5.89 -6.50 -22.35
C LYS A 33 5.04 -5.31 -21.93
N LYS A 34 4.71 -4.45 -22.91
CA LYS A 34 3.83 -3.29 -22.69
C LYS A 34 2.49 -3.75 -22.11
N LEU A 35 2.17 -3.25 -20.92
CA LEU A 35 0.86 -3.37 -20.30
C LEU A 35 -0.06 -2.28 -20.87
N PRO A 36 -1.39 -2.43 -20.73
CA PRO A 36 -2.30 -1.32 -20.97
C PRO A 36 -1.86 -0.10 -20.17
N GLU A 37 -1.95 1.09 -20.79
CA GLU A 37 -1.62 2.33 -20.10
C GLU A 37 -2.55 2.48 -18.90
N MET A 38 -1.96 2.50 -17.70
CA MET A 38 -2.72 2.81 -16.50
C MET A 38 -3.04 4.29 -16.52
N ARG A 39 -4.32 4.62 -16.36
CA ARG A 39 -4.78 5.98 -16.16
C ARG A 39 -3.97 6.62 -15.03
N ASP A 40 -3.59 7.88 -15.24
CA ASP A 40 -3.07 8.72 -14.17
C ASP A 40 -4.06 8.77 -12.99
N PHE A 41 -3.54 8.66 -11.77
CA PHE A 41 -4.33 8.77 -10.56
C PHE A 41 -3.99 10.10 -9.87
N PRO A 42 -4.72 11.19 -10.18
CA PRO A 42 -4.39 12.52 -9.65
C PRO A 42 -4.20 12.57 -8.14
N PRO A 43 -4.99 11.85 -7.30
CA PRO A 43 -4.78 11.87 -5.86
C PRO A 43 -3.39 11.35 -5.42
N LEU A 44 -2.76 10.44 -6.16
CA LEU A 44 -1.41 9.98 -5.83
C LEU A 44 -0.37 11.07 -6.15
N LYS A 45 -0.56 11.84 -7.22
CA LYS A 45 0.32 12.97 -7.56
C LYS A 45 0.17 14.12 -6.56
N ALA A 46 -1.05 14.37 -6.08
CA ALA A 46 -1.36 15.41 -5.11
C ALA A 46 -0.74 15.16 -3.71
N LEU A 47 -0.24 13.96 -3.43
CA LEU A 47 0.46 13.67 -2.17
C LEU A 47 1.76 14.47 -2.05
N ASP A 48 2.50 14.65 -3.15
CA ASP A 48 3.75 15.42 -3.15
C ASP A 48 3.48 16.90 -2.88
N ASP A 49 2.48 17.49 -3.55
CA ASP A 49 2.00 18.85 -3.28
C ASP A 49 1.53 19.01 -1.83
N GLY A 50 0.94 17.96 -1.25
CA GLY A 50 0.52 17.93 0.15
C GLY A 50 1.71 18.00 1.12
N ILE A 51 2.79 17.26 0.82
CA ILE A 51 4.04 17.32 1.60
C ILE A 51 4.68 18.70 1.46
N ASP A 52 4.69 19.28 0.26
CA ASP A 52 5.22 20.62 0.02
C ASP A 52 4.45 21.70 0.78
N ARG A 53 3.11 21.57 0.85
CA ARG A 53 2.30 22.43 1.71
C ARG A 53 2.60 22.27 3.19
N CYS A 54 2.84 21.04 3.66
CA CYS A 54 3.26 20.81 5.05
C CYS A 54 4.58 21.53 5.35
N LEU A 55 5.54 21.50 4.41
CA LEU A 55 6.80 22.23 4.50
C LEU A 55 6.56 23.75 4.56
N GLU A 56 5.79 24.30 3.61
CA GLU A 56 5.48 25.75 3.54
C GLU A 56 4.77 26.27 4.80
N MET A 57 3.85 25.47 5.36
CA MET A 57 3.09 25.84 6.55
C MET A 57 3.84 25.56 7.86
N GLY A 58 4.99 24.88 7.83
CA GLY A 58 5.68 24.40 9.03
C GLY A 58 4.83 23.43 9.86
N ARG A 59 3.96 22.64 9.21
CA ARG A 59 3.06 21.67 9.87
C ARG A 59 3.47 20.24 9.57
N PRO A 60 3.25 19.30 10.51
CA PRO A 60 3.58 17.90 10.28
C PRO A 60 2.70 17.26 9.20
N PHE A 61 3.24 16.25 8.52
CA PHE A 61 2.50 15.34 7.66
C PHE A 61 1.84 14.26 8.52
N LEU A 62 0.51 14.22 8.53
CA LEU A 62 -0.27 13.24 9.29
C LEU A 62 -0.67 12.07 8.39
N TYR A 63 -0.28 10.87 8.78
CA TYR A 63 -0.67 9.62 8.13
C TYR A 63 -1.59 8.83 9.06
N VAL A 64 -2.81 8.55 8.61
CA VAL A 64 -3.81 7.83 9.41
C VAL A 64 -4.03 6.46 8.81
N MET A 65 -3.77 5.42 9.60
CA MET A 65 -4.19 4.08 9.25
C MET A 65 -5.68 3.90 9.49
N GLY A 66 -6.32 3.05 8.68
CA GLY A 66 -7.75 2.74 8.84
C GLY A 66 -8.07 2.08 10.17
N MET A 67 -9.35 2.07 10.56
CA MET A 67 -9.81 1.45 11.81
C MET A 67 -9.43 -0.05 11.89
N MET A 68 -9.54 -0.77 10.77
CA MET A 68 -9.23 -2.20 10.68
C MET A 68 -7.79 -2.43 10.18
N ALA A 69 -6.82 -1.71 10.75
CA ALA A 69 -5.41 -1.79 10.37
C ALA A 69 -4.70 -3.07 10.88
N THR A 70 -5.30 -4.25 10.69
CA THR A 70 -4.69 -5.53 11.07
C THR A 70 -3.90 -6.14 9.91
N VAL A 71 -2.78 -6.79 10.23
CA VAL A 71 -1.96 -7.55 9.27
C VAL A 71 -2.42 -9.00 9.12
N ARG A 72 -3.59 -9.33 9.66
CA ARG A 72 -4.19 -10.67 9.65
C ARG A 72 -5.55 -10.65 8.96
N GLY A 73 -5.97 -11.81 8.47
CA GLY A 73 -7.29 -11.99 7.85
C GLY A 73 -7.47 -11.23 6.54
N GLU A 74 -8.71 -10.86 6.24
CA GLU A 74 -9.10 -10.29 4.95
C GLU A 74 -8.53 -8.88 4.69
N PHE A 75 -8.22 -8.11 5.74
CA PHE A 75 -7.69 -6.75 5.62
C PHE A 75 -6.16 -6.69 5.45
N ALA A 76 -5.46 -7.81 5.71
CA ALA A 76 -4.00 -7.87 5.71
C ALA A 76 -3.37 -7.32 4.43
N GLY A 77 -3.90 -7.72 3.26
CA GLY A 77 -3.38 -7.28 1.98
C GLY A 77 -3.44 -5.75 1.80
N GLY A 78 -4.54 -5.13 2.22
CA GLY A 78 -4.70 -3.67 2.17
C GLY A 78 -3.74 -2.96 3.12
N VAL A 79 -3.57 -3.48 4.34
CA VAL A 79 -2.65 -2.90 5.32
C VAL A 79 -1.20 -2.97 4.86
N ILE A 80 -0.77 -4.10 4.28
CA ILE A 80 0.59 -4.27 3.73
C ILE A 80 0.85 -3.27 2.57
N ALA A 81 -0.14 -3.05 1.70
CA ALA A 81 -0.03 -2.07 0.62
C ALA A 81 0.12 -0.64 1.17
N VAL A 82 -0.66 -0.30 2.20
CA VAL A 82 -0.63 1.00 2.89
C VAL A 82 0.72 1.21 3.59
N LEU A 83 1.28 0.18 4.25
CA LEU A 83 2.63 0.25 4.83
C LEU A 83 3.71 0.54 3.77
N SER A 84 3.61 -0.09 2.60
CA SER A 84 4.52 0.17 1.48
C SER A 84 4.45 1.62 1.01
N LEU A 85 3.24 2.19 0.97
CA LEU A 85 3.03 3.60 0.64
C LEU A 85 3.60 4.53 1.73
N LEU A 86 3.42 4.20 3.01
CA LEU A 86 3.97 4.96 4.14
C LEU A 86 5.50 5.09 4.03
N ARG A 87 6.22 4.01 3.69
CA ARG A 87 7.68 4.06 3.52
C ARG A 87 8.09 5.09 2.46
N VAL A 88 7.43 5.08 1.31
CA VAL A 88 7.72 6.03 0.21
C VAL A 88 7.44 7.47 0.64
N LEU A 89 6.31 7.72 1.30
CA LEU A 89 5.92 9.07 1.72
C LEU A 89 6.78 9.58 2.88
N ALA A 90 7.07 8.74 3.88
CA ALA A 90 7.93 9.09 5.01
C ALA A 90 9.32 9.49 4.52
N ARG A 91 9.89 8.72 3.59
CA ARG A 91 11.15 9.05 2.94
C ARG A 91 11.12 10.45 2.30
N ARG A 92 10.11 10.75 1.48
CA ARG A 92 9.96 12.08 0.85
C ARG A 92 9.82 13.20 1.88
N CYS A 93 9.09 12.97 2.96
CA CYS A 93 8.98 13.92 4.06
C CYS A 93 10.36 14.16 4.72
N PHE A 94 11.12 13.11 5.01
CA PHE A 94 12.44 13.21 5.64
C PHE A 94 13.46 13.91 4.73
N GLU A 95 13.44 13.66 3.42
CA GLU A 95 14.24 14.41 2.43
C GLU A 95 13.98 15.92 2.53
N LYS A 96 12.70 16.31 2.70
CA LYS A 96 12.25 17.70 2.81
C LYS A 96 12.26 18.27 4.24
N ASN A 97 12.73 17.52 5.25
CA ASN A 97 12.66 17.89 6.67
C ASN A 97 11.24 18.16 7.19
N VAL A 98 10.24 17.47 6.64
CA VAL A 98 8.86 17.51 7.13
C VAL A 98 8.68 16.46 8.21
N ARG A 99 8.21 16.87 9.39
CA ARG A 99 7.89 15.96 10.49
C ARG A 99 6.72 15.05 10.11
N VAL A 100 6.88 13.74 10.32
CA VAL A 100 5.83 12.73 10.08
C VAL A 100 5.16 12.33 11.39
N ILE A 101 3.84 12.24 11.40
CA ILE A 101 3.05 11.69 12.52
C ILE A 101 2.19 10.56 11.96
N VAL A 102 2.27 9.38 12.58
CA VAL A 102 1.48 8.21 12.17
C VAL A 102 0.48 7.84 13.25
N VAL A 103 -0.78 7.65 12.86
CA VAL A 103 -1.84 7.14 13.72
C VAL A 103 -2.07 5.66 13.38
N PRO A 104 -1.74 4.71 14.28
CA PRO A 104 -1.68 3.27 13.98
C PRO A 104 -3.03 2.58 13.74
N GLY A 105 -4.16 3.26 13.95
CA GLY A 105 -5.50 2.71 13.74
C GLY A 105 -6.00 1.84 14.91
N GLY A 106 -7.06 1.07 14.68
CA GLY A 106 -7.74 0.29 15.73
C GLY A 106 -7.05 -1.03 16.14
N ALA A 107 -6.07 -1.49 15.36
CA ALA A 107 -5.25 -2.67 15.65
C ALA A 107 -3.78 -2.27 15.94
N ALA A 108 -3.63 -1.23 16.78
CA ALA A 108 -2.33 -0.62 17.07
C ALA A 108 -1.34 -1.57 17.76
N ASP A 109 -1.83 -2.58 18.47
CA ASP A 109 -1.02 -3.59 19.16
C ASP A 109 -0.13 -4.40 18.21
N GLU A 110 -0.61 -4.69 17.00
CA GLU A 110 0.15 -5.43 15.99
C GLU A 110 1.01 -4.51 15.10
N THR A 111 0.53 -3.31 14.78
CA THR A 111 1.19 -2.47 13.77
C THR A 111 2.21 -1.50 14.33
N VAL A 112 2.10 -1.05 15.58
CA VAL A 112 3.03 -0.05 16.16
C VAL A 112 4.51 -0.44 16.04
N PRO A 113 4.93 -1.68 16.37
CA PRO A 113 6.33 -2.08 16.22
C PRO A 113 6.79 -2.05 14.74
N MET A 114 5.90 -2.43 13.83
CA MET A 114 6.19 -2.43 12.39
C MET A 114 6.33 -0.99 11.87
N LEU A 115 5.46 -0.08 12.32
CA LEU A 115 5.50 1.33 11.95
C LEU A 115 6.79 2.00 12.44
N ASP A 116 7.17 1.76 13.70
CA ASP A 116 8.39 2.31 14.28
C ASP A 116 9.63 1.83 13.51
N THR A 117 9.70 0.52 13.24
CA THR A 117 10.79 -0.08 12.44
C THR A 117 10.84 0.53 11.04
N LEU A 118 9.69 0.62 10.36
CA LEU A 118 9.59 1.15 9.00
C LEU A 118 10.00 2.62 8.93
N LEU A 119 9.59 3.46 9.89
CA LEU A 119 9.98 4.87 9.93
C LEU A 119 11.48 5.00 10.17
N LYS A 120 12.06 4.24 11.11
CA LYS A 120 13.51 4.23 11.37
C LYS A 120 14.30 3.81 10.15
N GLU A 121 13.91 2.73 9.48
CA GLU A 121 14.55 2.28 8.24
C GLU A 121 14.47 3.35 7.15
N SER A 122 13.30 3.97 6.97
CA SER A 122 13.10 5.03 5.98
C SER A 122 13.99 6.26 6.25
N ALA A 123 14.21 6.57 7.52
CA ALA A 123 15.06 7.68 7.95
C ALA A 123 16.56 7.35 7.76
N LEU A 124 16.96 6.14 8.14
CA LEU A 124 18.32 5.60 7.94
C LEU A 124 18.73 5.55 6.47
N GLU A 125 17.82 5.21 5.56
CA GLU A 125 18.09 5.19 4.11
C GLU A 125 18.54 6.56 3.55
N ILE A 126 18.12 7.65 4.18
CA ILE A 126 18.48 9.02 3.77
C ILE A 126 19.67 9.55 4.59
N GLY A 127 20.19 8.76 5.54
CA GLY A 127 21.25 9.18 6.45
C GLY A 127 20.77 10.16 7.53
N LYS A 128 19.46 10.19 7.82
CA LYS A 128 18.87 10.97 8.92
C LYS A 128 18.26 10.00 9.94
N PRO A 129 19.03 9.49 10.92
CA PRO A 129 18.56 8.47 11.86
C PRO A 129 17.52 8.96 12.89
N GLU A 130 17.18 10.24 12.87
CA GLU A 130 16.36 10.98 13.85
C GLU A 130 15.30 11.85 13.16
#